data_AF-A0A0K2AWA7-F1
#
_entry.id   AF-A0A0K2AWA7-F1
#
_cell.length_a   1.000
_cell.length_b   1.000
_cell.length_c   1.000
_cell.angle_alpha   90.00
_cell.angle_beta   90.00
_cell.angle_gamma   90.00
#
_symmetry.space_group_name_H-M   'P 1'
#
loop_
_entity.id
_entity.type
_entity.pdbx_description
1 polymer ?
#
loop_
_entity_poly.entity_id
_entity_poly.type
_entity_poly.pdbx_seq_one_letter_code
_entity_poly.pdbx_strand_id
1 'polypeptide(L)' 'MALTSMLGVNDVAGETFTLADAAEVRAFAKEKGLAWVSVWAAFRDRRCGEEAPATDALTTCSGVEQEDGAFGAAFGA' A
#
# COMPACT_ATOMS: atom_id res chain seq x y z
N MET A 1 -12.89 -11.79 9.71
CA MET A 1 -12.91 -10.75 8.66
C MET A 1 -11.49 -10.25 8.46
N ALA A 2 -11.11 -9.91 7.23
CA ALA A 2 -9.78 -9.44 6.88
C ALA A 2 -9.86 -8.33 5.81
N LEU A 3 -8.82 -7.52 5.72
CA LEU A 3 -8.69 -6.44 4.73
C LEU A 3 -7.48 -6.69 3.82
N THR A 4 -7.63 -6.38 2.53
CA THR A 4 -6.56 -6.43 1.54
C THR A 4 -6.49 -5.09 0.83
N SER A 5 -5.41 -4.35 1.02
CA SER A 5 -5.18 -3.06 0.36
C SER A 5 -4.21 -3.22 -0.82
N MET A 6 -4.49 -2.58 -1.94
CA MET A 6 -3.52 -2.42 -3.01
C MET A 6 -2.60 -1.24 -2.67
N LEU A 7 -1.28 -1.45 -2.75
CA LEU A 7 -0.29 -0.45 -2.30
C LEU A 7 -0.13 0.67 -3.32
N GLY A 8 -0.11 1.93 -2.90
CA GLY A 8 0.12 3.06 -3.80
C GLY A 8 -0.96 3.26 -4.86
N VAL A 9 -0.57 3.65 -6.07
CA VAL A 9 -1.49 3.98 -7.17
C VAL A 9 -2.31 2.75 -7.54
N ASN A 10 -3.63 2.93 -7.58
CA ASN A 10 -4.61 1.89 -7.87
C ASN A 10 -5.09 1.96 -9.34
N ASP A 11 -5.77 0.91 -9.78
CA ASP A 11 -6.34 0.83 -11.13
C ASP A 11 -7.50 1.84 -11.36
N VAL A 12 -8.00 2.46 -10.29
CA VAL A 12 -9.00 3.53 -10.36
C VAL A 12 -8.29 4.87 -10.50
N ALA A 13 -8.59 5.59 -11.58
CA ALA A 13 -7.94 6.86 -11.90
C ALA A 13 -8.03 7.86 -10.75
N GLY A 14 -6.86 8.34 -10.30
CA GLY A 14 -6.75 9.31 -9.21
C GLY A 14 -6.77 8.71 -7.80
N GLU A 15 -6.93 7.39 -7.65
CA GLU A 15 -6.83 6.74 -6.34
C GLU A 15 -5.38 6.31 -6.04
N THR A 16 -4.90 6.67 -4.86
CA THR A 16 -3.58 6.28 -4.37
C THR A 16 -3.67 5.94 -2.89
N PHE A 17 -3.29 4.72 -2.54
CA PHE A 17 -3.19 4.26 -1.16
C PHE A 17 -1.81 4.59 -0.59
N THR A 18 -1.75 5.57 0.31
CA THR A 18 -0.50 6.11 0.86
C THR A 18 -0.03 5.38 2.12
N LEU A 19 1.19 5.68 2.58
CA LEU A 19 1.69 5.17 3.87
C LEU A 19 0.84 5.65 5.06
N ALA A 20 0.21 6.82 4.97
CA ALA A 20 -0.70 7.29 6.00
C ALA A 20 -1.97 6.43 6.06
N ASP A 21 -2.52 6.09 4.90
CA ASP A 21 -3.69 5.19 4.81
C ASP A 21 -3.37 3.79 5.35
N ALA A 22 -2.15 3.29 5.12
CA ALA A 22 -1.69 2.02 5.68
C ALA A 22 -1.71 2.00 7.21
N ALA A 23 -1.22 3.09 7.84
CA ALA A 23 -1.25 3.24 9.28
C ALA A 23 -2.69 3.32 9.82
N GLU A 24 -3.58 4.03 9.13
CA GLU A 24 -4.99 4.14 9.50
C GLU A 24 -5.72 2.80 9.39
N VAL A 25 -5.55 2.07 8.29
CA VAL A 25 -6.13 0.72 8.11
C VAL A 25 -5.63 -0.25 9.18
N ARG A 26 -4.34 -0.19 9.54
CA ARG A 26 -3.78 -1.02 10.61
C ARG A 26 -4.40 -0.67 11.97
N ALA A 27 -4.53 0.62 12.29
CA ALA A 27 -5.16 1.06 13.53
C ALA A 27 -6.63 0.61 13.60
N PHE A 28 -7.38 0.79 12.51
CA PHE A 28 -8.76 0.34 12.40
C PHE A 28 -8.89 -1.18 12.57
N ALA A 29 -8.01 -1.96 11.92
CA ALA A 29 -8.02 -3.41 12.02
C ALA A 29 -7.79 -3.89 13.46
N LYS A 30 -6.88 -3.23 14.20
CA LYS A 30 -6.66 -3.47 15.63
C LYS A 30 -7.89 -3.11 16.47
N GLU A 31 -8.46 -1.93 16.24
CA GLU A 31 -9.64 -1.44 16.98
C GLU A 31 -10.84 -2.37 16.82
N LYS A 32 -11.07 -2.89 15.61
CA LYS A 32 -12.21 -3.77 15.30
C LYS A 32 -11.94 -5.26 15.53
N GLY A 33 -10.73 -5.64 15.94
CA GLY A 33 -10.38 -7.05 16.15
C GLY A 33 -10.46 -7.88 14.86
N LEU A 34 -10.02 -7.32 13.73
CA LEU A 34 -9.96 -8.07 12.47
C LEU A 34 -8.87 -9.16 12.55
N ALA A 35 -9.09 -10.25 11.81
CA ALA A 35 -8.22 -11.42 11.90
C ALA A 35 -6.83 -11.17 11.33
N TRP A 36 -6.74 -10.47 10.19
CA TRP A 36 -5.49 -10.04 9.59
C TRP A 36 -5.70 -8.92 8.55
N VAL A 37 -4.58 -8.32 8.17
CA VAL A 37 -4.42 -7.42 7.03
C VAL A 37 -3.49 -8.06 6.02
N SER A 38 -3.68 -7.76 4.75
CA SER A 38 -2.83 -8.23 3.65
C SER A 38 -2.72 -7.16 2.58
N VAL A 39 -1.79 -7.33 1.64
CA VAL A 39 -1.48 -6.31 0.63
C VAL A 39 -1.40 -6.90 -0.77
N TRP A 40 -1.77 -6.10 -1.77
CA TRP A 40 -1.45 -6.33 -3.18
C TRP A 40 -0.43 -5.30 -3.67
N ALA A 41 0.84 -5.66 -3.84
CA ALA A 41 1.45 -6.95 -3.54
C ALA A 41 2.83 -6.70 -2.95
N ALA A 42 3.42 -7.71 -2.31
CA ALA A 42 4.72 -7.55 -1.64
C ALA A 42 5.82 -6.99 -2.55
N PHE A 43 5.86 -7.39 -3.83
CA PHE A 43 6.84 -6.87 -4.79
C PHE A 43 6.60 -5.41 -5.21
N ARG A 44 5.40 -4.86 -4.97
CA ARG A 44 5.09 -3.45 -5.21
C ARG A 44 5.54 -2.54 -4.07
N ASP A 45 5.96 -3.11 -2.94
CA ASP A 45 6.38 -2.35 -1.75
C ASP A 45 7.78 -1.76 -1.89
N ARG A 46 7.92 -0.89 -2.89
CA ARG A 46 9.14 -0.18 -3.26
C ARG A 46 8.78 1.03 -4.09
N ARG A 47 9.62 2.06 -4.03
CA ARG A 47 9.50 3.23 -4.91
C ARG A 47 9.67 2.84 -6.37
N CYS A 48 9.01 3.59 -7.26
CA CYS A 48 9.22 3.47 -8.69
C CYS A 48 10.50 4.20 -9.13
N GLY A 49 11.00 3.86 -10.33
CA GLY A 49 12.08 4.62 -10.96
C GLY A 49 11.60 5.98 -11.48
N GLU A 50 12.52 6.91 -11.74
CA GLU A 50 12.20 8.31 -12.13
C GLU A 50 11.39 8.43 -13.43
N GLU A 51 11.48 7.46 -14.33
CA GLU A 51 10.75 7.44 -15.61
C GLU A 51 9.37 6.77 -15.52
N ALA A 52 8.99 6.28 -14.33
CA ALA A 52 7.75 5.55 -14.17
C ALA A 52 6.54 6.50 -14.21
N PRO A 53 5.45 6.15 -14.91
CA PRO A 53 4.25 6.97 -14.95
C PRO A 53 3.64 7.04 -13.54
N ALA A 54 3.51 8.25 -13.00
CA ALA A 54 2.97 8.48 -11.67
C ALA A 54 1.44 8.28 -11.56
N THR A 55 0.75 8.20 -12.70
CA THR A 55 -0.73 8.21 -12.75
C THR A 55 -1.34 6.84 -13.00
N ASP A 56 -0.55 5.85 -13.41
CA ASP A 56 -1.04 4.53 -13.79
C ASP A 56 -0.59 3.49 -12.76
N ALA A 57 -1.45 2.51 -12.50
CA ALA A 57 -1.11 1.41 -11.62
C ALA A 57 0.04 0.59 -12.23
N LEU A 58 1.16 0.54 -11.52
CA LEU A 58 2.34 -0.23 -11.93
C LEU A 58 2.38 -1.60 -11.24
N THR A 59 2.82 -2.60 -11.98
CA THR A 59 2.87 -3.99 -11.49
C THR A 59 4.10 -4.26 -10.62
N THR A 60 5.16 -3.45 -10.70
CA THR A 60 6.45 -3.74 -10.05
C THR A 60 6.82 -2.78 -8.92
N CYS A 61 6.03 -1.73 -8.69
CA CYS A 61 6.27 -0.71 -7.67
C CYS A 61 4.94 -0.02 -7.32
N SER A 62 4.94 0.77 -6.23
CA SER A 62 3.71 1.37 -5.70
C SER A 62 3.31 2.68 -6.39
N GLY A 63 4.27 3.40 -6.98
CA GLY A 63 4.04 4.76 -7.48
C GLY A 63 4.02 5.83 -6.38
N VAL A 64 4.36 5.45 -5.14
CA VAL A 64 4.48 6.34 -3.99
C VAL A 64 5.95 6.49 -3.60
N GLU A 65 6.32 7.69 -3.14
CA GLU A 65 7.63 7.92 -2.53
C GLU A 65 7.73 7.18 -1.19
N GLN A 66 8.66 6.22 -1.12
CA GLN A 66 8.84 5.34 0.03
C GLN A 66 10.21 4.67 0.05
N GLU A 67 10.57 4.12 1.20
CA GLU A 67 11.62 3.10 1.31
C GLU A 67 11.08 1.71 0.92
N ASP A 68 11.99 0.80 0.55
CA ASP A 68 11.65 -0.60 0.28
C ASP A 68 11.09 -1.26 1.56
N GLY A 69 9.91 -1.88 1.46
CA GLY A 69 9.26 -2.54 2.59
C GLY A 69 8.47 -1.62 3.53
N ALA A 70 8.33 -0.32 3.22
CA ALA A 70 7.68 0.65 4.10
C ALA A 70 6.20 0.32 4.38
N PHE A 71 5.44 -0.16 3.38
CA PHE A 71 4.06 -0.58 3.60
C PHE A 71 4.00 -1.83 4.47
N GLY A 72 4.87 -2.81 4.25
CA GLY A 72 4.97 -4.01 5.07
C GLY A 72 5.24 -3.67 6.54
N ALA A 73 6.13 -2.71 6.80
CA ALA A 73 6.37 -2.21 8.15
C ALA A 73 5.13 -1.54 8.75
N ALA A 74 4.42 -0.69 7.99
CA ALA A 74 3.20 -0.03 8.44
C ALA A 74 2.08 -1.02 8.80
N PHE A 75 1.87 -2.05 7.98
CA PHE A 75 0.89 -3.10 8.26
C PHE A 75 1.33 -4.10 9.34
N GLY A 76 2.63 -4.24 9.59
CA GLY A 76 3.19 -5.12 10.60
C GLY A 76 3.13 -4.58 12.04
N ALA A 77 3.15 -3.25 12.20
CA ALA A 77 3.25 -2.53 13.48
C ALA A 77 2.06 -2.69 14.43
#